data_AF-A0A535RYL1-F1
#
_entry.id   AF-A0A535RYL1-F1
#
_cell.length_a   1.000
_cell.length_b   1.000
_cell.length_c   1.000
_cell.angle_alpha   90.00
_cell.angle_beta   90.00
_cell.angle_gamma   90.00
#
_symmetry.space_group_name_H-M   'P 1'
#
loop_
_entity.id
_entity.type
_entity.pdbx_description
1 polymer ?
#
loop_
_entity_poly.entity_id
_entity_poly.type
_entity_poly.pdbx_seq_one_letter_code
_entity_poly.pdbx_strand_id
1 'polypeptide(L)'
;MLRILEVVRLTTCPGNLQPWRAVVIERDKVDSGLRDQLLACDNWQGAHTQAPVWIYFYADPEGALPETFANRTKELVDVGALPAAFGWNTKSIEGAIFHGETMPAGMPAINELLHGLPYE
;
A
#
# COMPACT_ATOMS: atom_id res chain seq x y z
N MET A 1 -11.95 -7.30 12.75
CA MET A 1 -11.20 -7.36 11.48
C MET A 1 -10.56 -8.72 11.33
N LEU A 2 -10.68 -9.38 10.17
CA LEU A 2 -10.01 -10.66 9.89
C LEU A 2 -8.49 -10.49 10.13
N ARG A 3 -7.88 -11.38 10.93
CA ARG A 3 -6.44 -11.32 11.26
C ARG A 3 -5.55 -11.31 10.02
N ILE A 4 -6.00 -11.97 8.96
CA ILE A 4 -5.37 -11.99 7.64
C ILE A 4 -5.21 -10.58 7.06
N LEU A 5 -6.26 -9.75 7.12
CA LEU A 5 -6.22 -8.39 6.59
C LEU A 5 -5.34 -7.46 7.42
N GLU A 6 -5.24 -7.70 8.73
CA GLU A 6 -4.30 -6.96 9.58
C GLU A 6 -2.85 -7.24 9.20
N VAL A 7 -2.52 -8.50 8.90
CA VAL A 7 -1.18 -8.86 8.42
C VAL A 7 -0.89 -8.18 7.08
N VAL A 8 -1.86 -8.17 6.15
CA VAL A 8 -1.71 -7.49 4.85
C VAL A 8 -1.50 -5.98 5.02
N ARG A 9 -2.24 -5.33 5.93
CA ARG A 9 -2.12 -3.89 6.21
C ARG A 9 -0.72 -3.47 6.70
N LEU A 10 -0.02 -4.39 7.36
CA LEU A 10 1.32 -4.15 7.92
C LEU A 10 2.46 -4.47 6.95
N THR A 11 2.16 -4.92 5.72
CA THR A 11 3.18 -5.16 4.71
C THR A 11 3.90 -3.87 4.33
N THR A 12 5.19 -3.97 4.00
CA THR A 12 6.00 -2.82 3.59
C THR A 12 5.41 -2.19 2.33
N CYS A 13 5.14 -0.88 2.38
CA CYS A 13 4.56 -0.15 1.26
C CYS A 13 5.32 1.18 1.05
N PRO A 14 5.81 1.46 -0.18
CA PRO A 14 6.52 2.71 -0.47
C PRO A 14 5.70 3.94 -0.11
N GLY A 15 6.31 4.88 0.63
CA GLY A 15 5.68 6.14 1.04
C GLY A 15 4.35 5.97 1.79
N ASN A 16 4.13 4.80 2.41
CA ASN A 16 2.86 4.44 3.06
C ASN A 16 1.63 4.64 2.15
N LEU A 17 1.79 4.39 0.84
CA LEU A 17 0.76 4.59 -0.18
C LEU A 17 -0.50 3.74 0.06
N GLN A 18 -0.29 2.49 0.49
CA GLN A 18 -1.36 1.52 0.75
C GLN A 18 -2.35 1.41 -0.43
N PRO A 19 -1.92 1.03 -1.64
CA PRO A 19 -2.76 1.07 -2.85
C PRO A 19 -3.76 -0.09 -2.90
N TRP A 20 -3.69 -1.04 -1.97
CA TRP A 20 -4.54 -2.22 -1.97
C TRP A 20 -5.79 -1.99 -1.12
N ARG A 21 -6.93 -2.38 -1.68
CA ARG A 21 -8.19 -2.49 -0.96
C ARG A 21 -8.72 -3.92 -1.09
N ALA A 22 -9.62 -4.28 -0.20
CA ALA A 22 -10.26 -5.58 -0.22
C ALA A 22 -11.75 -5.45 0.02
N VAL A 23 -12.54 -6.15 -0.80
CA VAL A 23 -13.95 -6.43 -0.50
C VAL A 23 -14.02 -7.80 0.16
N VAL A 24 -14.58 -7.84 1.36
CA VAL A 24 -14.77 -9.09 2.12
C VAL A 24 -16.24 -9.46 2.05
N ILE A 25 -16.52 -10.67 1.56
CA ILE A 25 -17.88 -11.21 1.48
C ILE A 25 -17.95 -12.49 2.30
N GLU A 26 -18.91 -12.56 3.22
CA GLU A 26 -19.32 -13.81 3.85
C GLU A 26 -20.33 -14.50 2.94
N ARG A 27 -19.95 -15.62 2.31
CA ARG A 27 -20.71 -16.28 1.24
C ARG A 27 -22.16 -16.55 1.63
N ASP A 28 -22.38 -16.98 2.87
CA ASP A 28 -23.69 -17.41 3.34
C ASP A 28 -24.60 -16.23 3.75
N LYS A 29 -24.10 -14.99 3.66
CA LYS A 29 -24.85 -13.76 3.96
C LYS A 29 -25.29 -12.98 2.72
N VAL A 30 -24.86 -13.38 1.52
CA VAL A 30 -25.29 -12.74 0.26
C VAL A 30 -26.51 -13.45 -0.33
N ASP A 31 -27.35 -12.72 -1.06
CA ASP A 31 -28.46 -13.31 -1.79
C ASP A 31 -27.97 -14.22 -2.93
N SER A 32 -28.82 -15.16 -3.37
CA SER A 32 -28.45 -16.13 -4.39
C SER A 32 -28.10 -15.49 -5.74
N GLY A 33 -28.71 -14.36 -6.08
CA GLY A 33 -28.45 -13.67 -7.35
C GLY A 33 -27.04 -13.08 -7.38
N LEU A 34 -26.66 -12.32 -6.35
CA LEU A 34 -25.31 -11.79 -6.21
C LEU A 34 -24.27 -12.91 -6.11
N ARG A 35 -24.58 -13.98 -5.36
CA ARG A 35 -23.71 -15.15 -5.23
C ARG A 35 -23.39 -15.78 -6.58
N ASP A 36 -24.41 -16.03 -7.41
CA ASP A 36 -24.23 -16.67 -8.72
C ASP A 36 -23.45 -15.78 -9.68
N GLN A 37 -23.68 -14.45 -9.65
CA GLN A 37 -22.92 -13.50 -10.45
C GLN A 37 -21.43 -13.51 -10.10
N LEU A 38 -21.10 -13.51 -8.80
CA LEU A 38 -19.71 -13.54 -8.34
C LEU A 38 -19.01 -14.86 -8.69
N LEU A 39 -19.70 -16.00 -8.53
CA LEU A 39 -19.18 -17.32 -8.94
C LEU A 39 -19.03 -17.45 -10.45
N ALA A 40 -19.88 -16.79 -11.24
CA ALA A 40 -19.73 -16.79 -12.69
C ALA A 40 -18.47 -16.03 -13.13
N CYS A 41 -18.05 -14.98 -12.41
CA CYS A 41 -16.87 -14.18 -12.75
C CYS A 41 -15.56 -14.97 -12.75
N ASP A 42 -15.45 -16.04 -11.98
CA ASP A 42 -14.26 -16.91 -11.97
C ASP A 42 -14.52 -18.30 -12.58
N ASN A 43 -15.64 -18.48 -13.28
CA ASN A 43 -16.05 -19.74 -13.89
C ASN A 43 -16.26 -20.86 -12.84
N TRP A 44 -16.94 -20.53 -11.74
CA TRP A 44 -17.41 -21.48 -10.74
C TRP A 44 -16.29 -22.34 -10.14
N GLN A 45 -15.13 -21.75 -9.83
CA GLN A 45 -14.03 -22.54 -9.29
C GLN A 45 -14.43 -23.21 -7.98
N GLY A 46 -14.02 -24.48 -7.83
CA GLY A 46 -14.35 -25.28 -6.65
C GLY A 46 -13.96 -24.60 -5.33
N ALA A 47 -12.81 -23.93 -5.28
CA ALA A 47 -12.39 -23.19 -4.10
C ALA A 47 -13.31 -22.00 -3.78
N HIS A 48 -13.73 -21.25 -4.79
CA HIS A 48 -14.61 -20.10 -4.64
C HIS A 48 -16.02 -20.52 -4.20
N THR A 49 -16.57 -21.58 -4.81
CA THR A 49 -17.88 -22.12 -4.43
C THR A 49 -17.91 -22.64 -2.99
N GLN A 50 -16.82 -23.26 -2.52
CA GLN A 50 -16.74 -23.91 -1.20
C GLN A 50 -16.31 -22.99 -0.07
N ALA A 51 -15.47 -21.98 -0.33
CA ALA A 51 -14.95 -21.09 0.69
C ALA A 51 -16.08 -20.30 1.38
N PRO A 52 -16.09 -20.21 2.72
CA PRO A 52 -17.13 -19.47 3.46
C PRO A 52 -16.94 -17.95 3.41
N VAL A 53 -15.72 -17.50 3.07
CA VAL A 53 -15.35 -16.08 2.98
C VAL A 53 -14.59 -15.86 1.68
N TRP A 54 -14.97 -14.81 0.95
CA TRP A 54 -14.31 -14.37 -0.27
C TRP A 54 -13.63 -13.03 -0.02
N ILE A 55 -12.37 -12.91 -0.43
CA ILE A 55 -11.58 -11.69 -0.28
C ILE A 55 -11.11 -11.29 -1.67
N TYR A 56 -11.73 -10.26 -2.24
CA TYR A 56 -11.34 -9.70 -3.53
C TYR A 56 -10.41 -8.52 -3.29
N PHE A 57 -9.12 -8.69 -3.56
CA PHE A 57 -8.16 -7.61 -3.55
C PHE A 57 -8.20 -6.83 -4.86
N TYR A 58 -8.13 -5.51 -4.79
CA TYR A 58 -8.06 -4.65 -5.96
C TYR A 58 -7.11 -3.48 -5.71
N ALA A 59 -6.52 -2.98 -6.80
CA ALA A 59 -5.76 -1.74 -6.79
C ALA A 59 -6.72 -0.55 -6.74
N ASP A 60 -6.55 0.31 -5.76
CA ASP A 60 -7.27 1.56 -5.61
C ASP A 60 -6.51 2.68 -6.37
N PRO A 61 -7.03 3.13 -7.52
CA PRO A 61 -6.35 4.12 -8.34
C PRO A 61 -6.25 5.48 -7.64
N GLU A 62 -7.20 5.84 -6.77
CA GLU A 62 -7.15 7.08 -5.99
C GLU A 62 -6.04 7.00 -4.93
N GLY A 63 -5.91 5.81 -4.33
CA GLY A 63 -4.83 5.48 -3.40
C GLY A 63 -3.44 5.58 -4.03
N ALA A 64 -3.31 5.55 -5.36
CA ALA A 64 -2.04 5.51 -6.09
C ALA A 64 -1.64 6.84 -6.76
N LEU A 65 -2.42 7.92 -6.57
CA LEU A 65 -2.13 9.22 -7.18
C LEU A 65 -0.85 9.87 -6.59
N PRO A 66 -0.10 10.67 -7.38
CA PRO A 66 1.06 11.41 -6.89
C PRO A 66 0.76 12.30 -5.67
N GLU A 67 -0.42 12.92 -5.63
CA GLU A 67 -0.88 13.74 -4.52
C GLU A 67 -1.09 12.92 -3.25
N THR A 68 -1.66 11.72 -3.39
CA THR A 68 -1.83 10.77 -2.29
C THR A 68 -0.46 10.35 -1.76
N PHE A 69 0.48 10.00 -2.64
CA PHE A 69 1.84 9.65 -2.26
C PHE A 69 2.56 10.79 -1.53
N ALA A 70 2.45 12.02 -2.03
CA ALA A 70 3.04 13.20 -1.39
C ALA A 70 2.45 13.44 0.01
N ASN A 71 1.13 13.40 0.14
CA ASN A 71 0.45 13.62 1.41
C ASN A 71 0.81 12.54 2.45
N ARG A 72 0.80 11.26 2.07
CA ARG A 72 1.18 10.16 2.96
C ARG A 72 2.65 10.24 3.38
N THR A 73 3.54 10.61 2.46
CA THR A 73 4.96 10.78 2.78
C THR A 73 5.18 11.96 3.74
N LYS A 74 4.41 13.05 3.62
CA LYS A 74 4.42 14.17 4.58
C LYS A 74 3.96 13.72 5.96
N GLU A 75 2.88 12.93 6.05
CA GLU A 75 2.42 12.35 7.32
C GLU A 75 3.53 11.54 8.01
N LEU A 76 4.37 10.82 7.25
CA LEU A 76 5.53 10.10 7.80
C LEU A 76 6.60 11.03 8.37
N VAL A 77 6.82 12.21 7.76
CA VAL A 77 7.70 13.24 8.33
C VAL A 77 7.11 13.76 9.64
N ASP A 78 5.81 14.06 9.66
CA ASP A 78 5.13 14.64 10.83
C ASP A 78 5.17 13.71 12.06
N VAL A 79 5.09 12.40 11.86
CA VAL A 79 5.22 11.40 12.95
C VAL A 79 6.68 11.03 13.27
N GLY A 80 7.66 11.64 12.59
CA GLY A 80 9.08 11.38 12.79
C GLY A 80 9.57 10.03 12.23
N ALA A 81 8.78 9.37 11.39
CA ALA A 81 9.18 8.15 10.71
C ALA A 81 10.19 8.40 9.58
N LEU A 82 10.24 9.64 9.06
CA LEU A 82 11.27 10.09 8.12
C LEU A 82 12.19 11.12 8.79
N PRO A 83 13.52 10.87 8.81
CA PRO A 83 14.44 11.72 9.56
C PRO A 83 14.79 13.01 8.80
N ALA A 84 14.42 14.16 9.37
CA ALA A 84 14.74 15.48 8.82
C ALA A 84 16.25 15.76 8.68
N ALA A 85 17.08 15.13 9.52
CA ALA A 85 18.53 15.24 9.48
C ALA A 85 19.15 14.82 8.14
N PHE A 86 18.43 14.04 7.32
CA PHE A 86 18.88 13.56 6.01
C PHE A 86 18.17 14.26 4.85
N GLY A 87 17.64 15.46 5.09
CA GLY A 87 17.04 16.30 4.05
C GLY A 87 15.56 16.01 3.76
N TRP A 88 14.93 15.06 4.45
CA TRP A 88 13.49 14.80 4.33
C TRP A 88 12.67 15.91 4.99
N ASN A 89 11.92 16.65 4.19
CA ASN A 89 10.92 17.62 4.65
C ASN A 89 9.84 17.81 3.58
N THR A 90 8.77 18.53 3.91
CA THR A 90 7.65 18.81 2.99
C THR A 90 8.12 19.37 1.65
N LYS A 91 9.11 20.27 1.65
CA LYS A 91 9.63 20.92 0.44
C LYS A 91 10.41 19.93 -0.44
N SER A 92 11.27 19.09 0.14
CA SER A 92 12.01 18.08 -0.62
C SER A 92 11.09 17.01 -1.22
N ILE A 93 10.01 16.66 -0.51
CA ILE A 93 8.98 15.73 -0.99
C ILE A 93 8.24 16.31 -2.19
N GLU A 94 7.76 17.55 -2.09
CA GLU A 94 7.05 18.22 -3.18
C GLU A 94 7.95 18.43 -4.40
N GLY A 95 9.18 18.91 -4.18
CA GLY A 95 10.19 19.10 -5.22
C GLY A 95 10.42 17.84 -6.03
N ALA A 96 10.60 16.71 -5.36
CA ALA A 96 10.90 15.47 -6.05
C ALA A 96 9.68 14.82 -6.71
N ILE A 97 8.48 14.91 -6.12
CA ILE A 97 7.26 14.30 -6.68
C ILE A 97 6.69 15.12 -7.83
N PHE A 98 6.61 16.44 -7.68
CA PHE A 98 5.92 17.30 -8.66
C PHE A 98 6.86 18.03 -9.62
N HIS A 99 8.13 18.17 -9.26
CA HIS A 99 9.10 18.95 -10.04
C HIS A 99 10.30 18.13 -10.53
N GLY A 100 10.34 16.82 -10.23
CA GLY A 100 11.40 15.92 -10.67
C GLY A 100 12.77 16.24 -10.05
N GLU A 101 12.80 16.96 -8.93
CA GLU A 101 14.03 17.21 -8.18
C GLU A 101 14.61 15.89 -7.63
N THR A 102 15.92 15.85 -7.44
CA THR A 102 16.57 14.67 -6.87
C THR A 102 16.11 14.47 -5.43
N MET A 103 15.55 13.30 -5.13
CA MET A 103 15.20 12.92 -3.75
C MET A 103 16.45 12.97 -2.86
N PRO A 104 16.34 13.40 -1.59
CA PRO A 104 17.40 13.21 -0.61
C PRO A 104 17.75 11.72 -0.56
N ALA A 105 19.04 11.39 -0.52
CA ALA A 105 19.53 10.02 -0.59
C ALA A 105 18.98 9.08 0.52
N GLY A 106 18.36 9.63 1.58
CA GLY A 106 17.55 8.90 2.55
C GLY A 106 18.23 7.68 3.19
N MET A 107 17.47 6.60 3.39
CA MET A 107 17.95 5.32 3.95
C MET A 107 19.03 4.61 3.12
N PRO A 108 19.06 4.69 1.78
CA PRO A 108 20.20 4.22 0.98
C PRO A 108 21.55 4.78 1.44
N ALA A 109 21.62 6.08 1.78
CA ALA A 109 22.83 6.68 2.36
C ALA A 109 23.12 6.22 3.80
N ILE A 110 22.10 5.77 4.55
CA ILE A 110 22.26 5.21 5.90
C ILE A 110 22.94 3.84 5.84
N ASN A 111 22.70 3.04 4.80
CA ASN A 111 23.41 1.77 4.61
C ASN A 111 24.93 2.03 4.43
N GLU A 112 25.30 3.03 3.64
CA GLU A 112 26.70 3.44 3.47
C GLU A 112 27.32 3.99 4.77
N LEU A 113 26.58 4.80 5.54
CA LEU A 113 27.04 5.40 6.79
C LEU A 113 27.11 4.43 7.99
N LEU A 114 26.17 3.49 8.11
CA LEU A 114 26.12 2.52 9.22
C LEU A 114 27.01 1.30 8.95
N HIS A 115 27.15 0.88 7.69
CA HIS A 115 27.87 -0.34 7.34
C HIS A 115 29.20 -0.09 6.62
N GLY A 116 29.52 1.15 6.24
CA GLY A 116 30.80 1.49 5.61
C GLY A 116 31.02 0.81 4.26
N LEU A 117 29.93 0.40 3.59
CA LEU A 117 29.98 -0.30 2.30
C LEU A 117 29.51 0.65 1.18
N PRO A 118 30.24 0.75 0.06
CA PRO A 118 29.80 1.53 -1.10
C PRO A 118 28.56 0.90 -1.75
N TYR A 119 27.64 1.73 -2.24
CA TYR A 119 26.49 1.32 -3.04
C TYR A 119 26.95 0.76 -4.41
N GLU A 120 26.49 -0.46 -4.77
CA GLU A 120 26.67 -1.06 -6.12
C GLU A 120 25.61 -0.56 -7.11
#